data_AF-A0A2V6KSV8-F1
#
_entry.id   AF-A0A2V6KSV8-F1
#
_cell.length_a   1.000
_cell.length_b   1.000
_cell.length_c   1.000
_cell.angle_alpha   90.00
_cell.angle_beta   90.00
_cell.angle_gamma   90.00
#
_symmetry.space_group_name_H-M   'P 1'
#
loop_
_entity.id
_entity.type
_entity.pdbx_description
1 polymer ?
#
loop_
_entity_poly.entity_id
_entity_poly.type
_entity_poly.pdbx_seq_one_letter_code
_entity_poly.pdbx_strand_id
1 'polypeptide(L)'
;MSALRQHWLVSALKAWVVHGADGLDEITIADKTYVAACSSTGHVEAFTLSPEDFGLKRQRFDGFHGKGPRENAELIRAILRGEEPKTTSAARDLVMINAAA
;
A
#
# COMPACT_ATOMS: atom_id res chain seq x y z
N MET A 1 0.21 40.22 0.22
CA MET A 1 0.69 39.30 -0.82
C MET A 1 0.10 37.92 -0.53
N SER A 2 -1.13 37.69 -0.98
CA SER A 2 -1.86 36.44 -0.76
C SER A 2 -1.13 35.30 -1.48
N ALA A 3 -0.66 34.31 -0.72
CA ALA A 3 -0.16 33.07 -1.29
C ALA A 3 -1.32 32.41 -2.03
N LEU A 4 -1.16 32.23 -3.34
CA LEU A 4 -2.01 31.37 -4.16
C LEU A 4 -2.11 30.01 -3.46
N ARG A 5 -3.23 29.74 -2.80
CA ARG A 5 -3.57 28.39 -2.36
C ARG A 5 -3.72 27.59 -3.64
N GLN A 6 -2.77 26.71 -3.91
CA GLN A 6 -2.99 25.67 -4.91
C GLN A 6 -4.26 24.92 -4.47
N HIS A 7 -5.30 25.01 -5.31
CA HIS A 7 -6.62 24.49 -5.00
C HIS A 7 -6.60 22.96 -5.13
N TRP A 8 -6.12 22.30 -4.08
CA TRP A 8 -6.39 20.89 -3.87
C TRP A 8 -7.90 20.71 -3.72
N LEU A 9 -8.49 19.83 -4.53
CA LEU A 9 -9.94 19.55 -4.51
C LEU A 9 -10.42 18.98 -3.16
N VAL A 10 -9.49 18.52 -2.33
CA VAL A 10 -9.71 17.96 -0.98
C VAL A 10 -8.64 18.53 -0.04
N SER A 11 -9.03 18.92 1.18
CA SER A 11 -8.21 19.63 2.18
C SER A 11 -7.13 18.78 2.87
N ALA A 12 -6.51 17.82 2.17
CA ALA A 12 -5.49 16.94 2.74
C ALA A 12 -4.20 17.72 3.07
N LEU A 13 -3.66 17.51 4.28
CA LEU A 13 -2.38 18.07 4.70
C LEU A 13 -1.19 17.22 4.24
N LYS A 14 -1.36 15.91 4.16
CA LYS A 14 -0.38 14.98 3.57
C LYS A 14 -1.17 13.85 2.93
N ALA A 15 -0.74 13.40 1.76
CA ALA A 15 -1.36 12.28 1.08
C ALA A 15 -0.36 11.62 0.13
N TRP A 16 -0.44 10.30 0.04
CA TRP A 16 0.19 9.53 -1.03
C TRP A 16 -0.90 9.00 -1.95
N VAL A 17 -0.73 9.22 -3.25
CA VAL A 17 -1.47 8.49 -4.28
C VAL A 17 -0.53 7.42 -4.82
N VAL A 18 -0.98 6.17 -4.80
CA VAL A 18 -0.16 5.00 -5.13
C VAL A 18 -0.75 4.23 -6.30
N HIS A 19 0.11 3.58 -7.07
CA HIS A 19 -0.27 2.65 -8.13
C HIS A 19 0.80 1.57 -8.30
N GLY A 20 0.44 0.30 -8.02
CA GLY A 20 1.32 -0.84 -8.26
C GLY A 20 1.56 -1.05 -9.76
N ALA A 21 2.81 -1.31 -10.16
CA ALA A 21 3.16 -1.58 -11.55
C ALA A 21 2.56 -2.89 -12.09
N ASP A 22 2.06 -3.74 -11.19
CA ASP A 22 1.27 -4.94 -11.46
C ASP A 22 -0.23 -4.65 -11.67
N GLY A 23 -0.65 -3.40 -11.59
CA GLY A 23 -2.01 -2.95 -11.86
C GLY A 23 -2.88 -2.73 -10.62
N LEU A 24 -2.34 -2.94 -9.41
CA LEU A 24 -3.07 -2.70 -8.16
C LEU A 24 -3.20 -1.20 -7.84
N ASP A 25 -4.25 -0.85 -7.12
CA ASP A 25 -4.54 0.49 -6.58
C ASP A 25 -3.96 0.70 -5.16
N GLU A 26 -3.06 -0.18 -4.75
CA GLU A 26 -2.37 -0.19 -3.45
C GLU A 26 -0.85 -0.36 -3.64
N ILE A 27 -0.08 -0.27 -2.55
CA ILE A 27 1.35 -0.62 -2.57
C ILE A 27 1.45 -2.14 -2.74
N THR A 28 2.08 -2.58 -3.83
CA THR A 28 2.21 -4.00 -4.15
C THR A 28 3.46 -4.63 -3.53
N ILE A 29 3.38 -5.93 -3.23
CA ILE A 29 4.53 -6.78 -2.88
C ILE A 29 5.07 -7.58 -4.08
N ALA A 30 4.46 -7.47 -5.26
CA ALA A 30 4.82 -8.24 -6.44
C ALA A 30 5.74 -7.48 -7.41
N ASP A 31 5.66 -6.15 -7.43
CA ASP A 31 6.49 -5.28 -8.27
C ASP A 31 6.78 -3.94 -7.56
N LYS A 32 7.30 -2.95 -8.28
CA LYS A 32 7.42 -1.58 -7.78
C LYS A 32 6.05 -0.89 -7.73
N THR A 33 5.93 0.09 -6.85
CA THR A 33 4.78 1.00 -6.74
C THR A 33 5.21 2.41 -7.11
N TYR A 34 4.42 3.08 -7.95
CA TYR A 34 4.57 4.51 -8.23
C TYR A 34 3.85 5.33 -7.16
N VAL A 35 4.50 6.37 -6.64
CA VAL A 35 3.95 7.22 -5.57
C VAL A 35 4.00 8.69 -6.00
N ALA A 36 2.90 9.40 -5.81
CA ALA A 36 2.86 10.86 -5.78
C ALA A 36 2.55 11.32 -4.36
N ALA A 37 3.54 11.93 -3.69
CA ALA A 37 3.46 12.34 -2.30
C ALA A 37 3.26 13.85 -2.18
N CYS A 38 2.11 14.26 -1.64
CA CYS A 38 1.82 15.64 -1.30
C CYS A 38 2.24 15.92 0.15
N SER A 39 3.03 16.98 0.35
CA SER A 39 3.44 17.45 1.67
C SER A 39 2.50 18.52 2.22
N SER A 40 2.68 18.89 3.49
CA SER A 40 1.90 19.94 4.16
C SER A 40 2.10 21.33 3.57
N THR A 41 3.10 21.52 2.71
CA THR A 41 3.30 22.78 1.98
C THR A 41 2.64 22.76 0.59
N GLY A 42 1.98 21.66 0.21
CA GLY A 42 1.40 21.47 -1.11
C GLY A 42 2.42 21.11 -2.19
N HIS A 43 3.67 20.81 -1.83
CA HIS A 43 4.65 20.30 -2.79
C HIS A 43 4.37 18.83 -3.09
N VAL A 44 4.44 18.45 -4.36
CA VAL A 44 4.34 17.05 -4.81
C VAL A 44 5.71 16.54 -5.21
N GLU A 45 6.10 15.44 -4.61
CA GLU A 45 7.26 14.67 -5.03
C GLU A 45 6.81 13.31 -5.57
N ALA A 46 7.42 12.88 -6.67
CA ALA A 46 7.17 11.56 -7.25
C ALA A 46 8.38 10.66 -7.01
N PHE A 47 8.13 9.44 -6.55
CA PHE A 47 9.14 8.41 -6.37
C PHE A 47 8.56 7.01 -6.57
N THR A 48 9.41 6.00 -6.50
CA THR A 48 9.01 4.59 -6.56
C THR A 48 9.41 3.88 -5.28
N LEU A 49 8.55 2.96 -4.84
CA LEU A 49 8.84 2.01 -3.77
C LEU A 49 8.95 0.61 -4.38
N SER A 50 9.83 -0.21 -3.82
CA SER A 50 9.88 -1.65 -4.07
C SER A 50 9.76 -2.41 -2.74
N PRO A 51 9.31 -3.68 -2.73
CA PRO A 51 9.21 -4.47 -1.51
C PRO A 51 10.54 -4.55 -0.74
N GLU A 52 11.64 -4.55 -1.48
CA GLU A 52 13.00 -4.59 -0.94
C GLU A 52 13.35 -3.36 -0.08
N ASP A 53 12.74 -2.20 -0.33
CA ASP A 53 12.94 -0.99 0.48
C ASP A 53 12.45 -1.16 1.93
N PHE A 54 11.61 -2.16 2.16
CA PHE A 54 11.04 -2.53 3.47
C PHE A 54 11.62 -3.84 4.02
N GLY A 55 12.66 -4.40 3.37
CA GLY A 55 13.25 -5.69 3.75
C GLY A 55 12.39 -6.90 3.34
N LEU A 56 11.37 -6.71 2.50
CA LEU A 56 10.53 -7.79 1.98
C LEU A 56 11.11 -8.33 0.67
N LYS A 57 10.77 -9.57 0.34
CA LYS A 57 11.04 -10.15 -0.99
C LYS A 57 9.82 -9.95 -1.87
N ARG A 58 10.03 -9.70 -3.16
CA ARG A 58 8.97 -9.78 -4.17
C ARG A 58 8.27 -11.13 -4.12
N GLN A 59 6.95 -11.12 -4.05
CA GLN A 59 6.10 -12.29 -3.99
C GLN A 59 4.99 -12.18 -5.03
N ARG A 60 4.79 -13.22 -5.84
CA ARG A 60 3.66 -13.26 -6.77
C ARG A 60 2.39 -13.63 -6.03
N PHE A 61 1.25 -13.07 -6.45
CA PHE A 61 -0.07 -13.37 -5.92
C PHE A 61 -0.64 -14.73 -6.39
N ASP A 62 0.21 -15.67 -6.79
CA ASP A 62 -0.21 -16.96 -7.33
C ASP A 62 -1.04 -17.73 -6.28
N GLY A 63 -2.36 -17.77 -6.44
CA GLY A 63 -3.30 -18.38 -5.49
C GLY A 63 -3.85 -17.46 -4.40
N PHE A 64 -3.50 -16.17 -4.42
CA PHE A 64 -4.01 -15.13 -3.53
C PHE A 64 -5.22 -14.40 -4.14
N HIS A 65 -6.17 -15.16 -4.69
CA HIS A 65 -7.47 -14.60 -5.03
C HIS A 65 -8.37 -14.75 -3.80
N GLY A 66 -9.11 -13.68 -3.44
CA GLY A 66 -10.03 -13.69 -2.32
C GLY A 66 -10.95 -14.90 -2.42
N LYS A 67 -10.81 -15.84 -1.47
CA LYS A 67 -11.52 -17.13 -1.50
C LYS A 67 -13.01 -17.00 -1.14
N GLY A 68 -13.46 -15.79 -0.88
CA GLY A 68 -14.82 -15.43 -0.50
C GLY A 68 -14.82 -14.46 0.69
N PRO A 69 -15.94 -13.77 0.96
CA PRO A 69 -16.02 -12.84 2.10
C PRO A 69 -15.72 -13.49 3.46
N ARG A 70 -16.12 -14.76 3.64
CA ARG A 70 -15.92 -15.49 4.90
C ARG A 70 -14.45 -15.81 5.11
N GLU A 71 -13.79 -16.35 4.09
CA GLU A 71 -12.38 -16.70 4.07
C GLU A 71 -11.51 -15.45 4.22
N ASN A 72 -11.87 -14.36 3.55
CA ASN A 72 -11.18 -13.07 3.69
C ASN A 72 -11.30 -12.56 5.14
N ALA A 73 -12.47 -12.65 5.77
CA ALA A 73 -12.65 -12.24 7.16
C ALA A 73 -11.86 -13.11 8.15
N GLU A 74 -11.79 -14.42 7.92
CA GLU A 74 -10.96 -15.34 8.71
C GLU A 74 -9.47 -15.00 8.57
N LEU A 75 -9.00 -14.77 7.33
CA LEU A 75 -7.63 -14.37 7.03
C LEU A 75 -7.25 -13.04 7.69
N ILE A 76 -8.07 -11.99 7.53
CA ILE A 76 -7.82 -10.68 8.14
C ILE A 76 -7.73 -10.80 9.66
N ARG A 77 -8.64 -11.53 10.29
CA ARG A 77 -8.60 -11.73 11.75
C ARG A 77 -7.35 -12.50 12.19
N ALA A 78 -6.91 -13.50 11.42
CA ALA A 78 -5.67 -14.23 11.70
C ALA A 78 -4.44 -13.30 11.64
N ILE A 79 -4.33 -12.47 10.60
CA ILE A 79 -3.26 -11.46 10.46
C ILE A 79 -3.27 -10.51 11.66
N LEU A 80 -4.44 -9.97 12.03
CA LEU A 80 -4.57 -9.03 13.14
C LEU A 80 -4.30 -9.66 14.53
N ARG A 81 -4.46 -10.97 14.68
CA ARG A 81 -4.06 -11.72 15.88
C ARG A 81 -2.58 -12.09 15.90
N GLY A 82 -1.83 -11.79 14.84
CA GLY A 82 -0.42 -12.16 14.70
C GLY A 82 -0.21 -13.66 14.48
N GLU A 83 -1.20 -14.37 13.94
CA GLU A 83 -1.05 -15.79 13.60
C GLU A 83 -0.11 -15.94 12.39
N GLU A 84 0.86 -16.86 12.47
CA GLU A 84 1.83 -17.15 11.39
C GLU A 84 1.59 -18.49 10.67
N PRO A 85 0.50 -18.69 9.92
CA PRO A 85 0.47 -19.76 8.95
C PRO A 85 1.45 -19.49 7.79
N LYS A 86 2.19 -20.51 7.33
CA LYS A 86 3.02 -20.42 6.11
C LYS A 86 2.25 -19.92 4.88
N THR A 87 0.92 -20.04 4.88
CA THR A 87 0.01 -19.60 3.82
C THR A 87 -0.47 -18.15 3.95
N THR A 88 -0.11 -17.41 5.00
CA THR A 88 -0.54 -16.02 5.23
C THR A 88 0.59 -14.98 5.12
N SER A 89 1.83 -15.40 4.85
CA SER A 89 3.00 -14.49 4.79
C SER A 89 2.79 -13.35 3.80
N ALA A 90 2.40 -13.65 2.55
CA ALA A 90 2.16 -12.64 1.53
C ALA A 90 1.04 -11.64 1.92
N ALA A 91 -0.06 -12.16 2.47
CA ALA A 91 -1.18 -11.34 2.94
C ALA A 91 -0.76 -10.37 4.04
N ARG A 92 0.02 -10.87 5.00
CA ARG A 92 0.56 -10.08 6.10
C ARG A 92 1.53 -9.04 5.59
N ASP A 93 2.45 -9.41 4.71
CA ASP A 93 3.44 -8.49 4.12
C ASP A 93 2.75 -7.34 3.36
N LEU A 94 1.70 -7.66 2.58
CA LEU A 94 0.87 -6.67 1.88
C LEU A 94 0.14 -5.73 2.85
N VAL A 95 -0.42 -6.26 3.93
CA VAL A 95 -1.06 -5.42 4.98
C VAL A 95 -0.02 -4.53 5.65
N MET A 96 1.15 -5.07 5.99
CA MET A 96 2.21 -4.33 6.69
C MET A 96 2.74 -3.17 5.87
N ILE A 97 3.01 -3.37 4.57
CA ILE A 97 3.57 -2.31 3.72
C ILE A 97 2.55 -1.18 3.47
N ASN A 98 1.27 -1.52 3.27
CA ASN A 98 0.21 -0.51 3.08
C ASN A 98 -0.12 0.22 4.39
N ALA A 99 -0.05 -0.45 5.54
CA ALA A 99 -0.27 0.19 6.84
C ALA A 99 0.87 1.12 7.28
N ALA A 100 2.05 1.01 6.65
CA ALA A 100 3.20 1.87 6.94
C ALA A 100 3.17 3.22 6.21
N ALA A 101 2.31 3.37 5.19
CA ALA A 101 2.13 4.60 4.41
C ALA A 101 1.21 5.61 5.13
#